data_AF-A0A256IF29-F1
#
_entry.id   AF-A0A256IF29-F1
#
_cell.length_a   1.000
_cell.length_b   1.000
_cell.length_c   1.000
_cell.angle_alpha   90.00
_cell.angle_beta   90.00
_cell.angle_gamma   90.00
#
_symmetry.space_group_name_H-M   'P 1'
#
loop_
_entity.id
_entity.type
_entity.pdbx_description
1 polymer ?
#
loop_
_entity_poly.entity_id
_entity_poly.type
_entity_poly.pdbx_seq_one_letter_code
_entity_poly.pdbx_strand_id
1 'polypeptide(L)'
;MVDVPGSSDGSDAMHDDAPDSNPLVSCGFQDGTLHVYDERIHIERPGRSKFADKQIRIGDVRDITYEGRLVISYLQIEQAGVENDEGGFLSTPVDENTVHFGRGKRDCAKRARDAIRDAAELW
;
A
#
# COMPACT_ATOMS: atom_id res chain seq x y z
N MET A 1 -39.59 30.74 10.24
CA MET A 1 -39.59 30.21 8.86
C MET A 1 -38.52 30.99 8.12
N VAL A 2 -37.32 30.49 7.87
CA VAL A 2 -36.93 29.13 7.47
C VAL A 2 -35.60 28.76 8.14
N ASP A 3 -35.52 27.52 8.59
CA ASP A 3 -34.33 26.83 9.07
C ASP A 3 -33.55 26.34 7.84
N VAL A 4 -32.25 26.67 7.74
CA VAL A 4 -31.39 26.19 6.66
C VAL A 4 -30.42 25.18 7.26
N PRO A 5 -30.71 23.87 7.20
CA PRO A 5 -29.73 22.86 7.57
C PRO A 5 -28.72 22.74 6.43
N GLY A 6 -27.56 23.38 6.59
CA GLY A 6 -26.36 23.07 5.82
C GLY A 6 -25.84 21.72 6.29
N SER A 7 -26.35 20.64 5.69
CA SER A 7 -25.89 19.28 5.95
C SER A 7 -24.39 19.15 5.72
N SER A 8 -23.78 18.51 6.70
CA SER A 8 -22.40 18.10 6.81
C SER A 8 -21.83 17.39 5.58
N ASP A 9 -20.53 17.64 5.39
CA ASP A 9 -19.53 16.67 4.95
C ASP A 9 -19.74 16.01 3.58
N GLY A 10 -19.45 16.80 2.54
CA GLY A 10 -19.07 16.25 1.24
C GLY A 10 -17.63 15.73 1.29
N SER A 11 -17.41 14.62 1.99
CA SER A 11 -16.25 13.77 1.75
C SER A 11 -16.47 13.01 0.44
N ASP A 12 -16.34 13.74 -0.66
CA ASP A 12 -16.23 13.18 -2.02
C ASP A 12 -14.86 12.51 -2.16
N ALA A 13 -14.79 11.26 -1.72
CA ALA A 13 -13.80 10.30 -2.16
C ALA A 13 -14.55 9.00 -2.51
N MET A 14 -15.34 9.07 -3.58
CA MET A 14 -15.76 7.88 -4.32
C MET A 14 -14.52 7.22 -4.91
N HIS A 15 -13.89 6.30 -4.16
CA HIS A 15 -13.06 5.22 -4.70
C HIS A 15 -13.74 3.91 -4.34
N ASP A 16 -14.74 3.57 -5.16
CA ASP A 16 -15.56 2.36 -5.11
C ASP A 16 -14.73 1.18 -5.66
N ASP A 17 -13.82 0.63 -4.86
CA ASP A 17 -13.29 -0.76 -5.00
C ASP A 17 -12.69 -1.32 -3.69
N ALA A 18 -12.95 -0.69 -2.53
CA ALA A 18 -12.61 -1.28 -1.23
C ALA A 18 -13.74 -2.25 -0.79
N PRO A 19 -13.45 -3.52 -0.49
CA PRO A 19 -14.43 -4.60 -0.54
C PRO A 19 -15.18 -4.79 0.80
N ASP A 20 -15.96 -3.84 1.34
CA ASP A 20 -16.77 -3.99 2.59
C ASP A 20 -16.04 -4.52 3.87
N SER A 21 -14.77 -4.91 3.76
CA SER A 21 -13.94 -5.57 4.74
C SER A 21 -12.98 -4.53 5.28
N ASN A 22 -12.88 -4.43 6.60
CA ASN A 22 -11.99 -3.45 7.18
C ASN A 22 -10.53 -3.93 7.02
N PRO A 23 -9.63 -3.12 6.41
CA PRO A 23 -8.23 -3.51 6.26
C PRO A 23 -7.56 -3.67 7.64
N LEU A 24 -6.72 -4.69 7.77
CA LEU A 24 -5.89 -4.93 8.96
C LEU A 24 -4.93 -3.76 9.18
N VAL A 25 -4.35 -3.27 8.10
CA VAL A 25 -3.45 -2.12 8.09
C VAL A 25 -3.72 -1.27 6.85
N SER A 26 -3.95 0.02 7.07
CA SER A 26 -3.99 1.04 6.01
C SER A 26 -2.84 2.01 6.21
N CYS A 27 -1.93 2.07 5.25
CA CYS A 27 -0.74 2.90 5.30
C CYS A 27 -0.60 3.74 4.04
N GLY A 28 -0.74 5.07 4.19
CA GLY A 28 -0.37 5.98 3.12
C GLY A 28 1.13 5.86 2.80
N PHE A 29 1.50 5.77 1.53
CA PHE A 29 2.88 5.90 1.06
C PHE A 29 3.06 7.28 0.40
N GLN A 30 4.12 7.50 -0.40
CA GLN A 30 4.40 8.80 -1.03
C GLN A 30 3.31 9.23 -2.02
N ASP A 31 2.84 8.29 -2.83
CA ASP A 31 1.92 8.53 -3.94
C ASP A 31 0.70 7.63 -3.87
N GLY A 32 0.14 7.36 -2.68
CA GLY A 32 -1.02 6.48 -2.56
C GLY A 32 -1.20 5.86 -1.18
N THR A 33 -2.02 4.81 -1.13
CA THR A 33 -2.37 4.09 0.09
C THR A 33 -2.25 2.58 -0.09
N LEU A 34 -1.52 1.94 0.82
CA LEU A 34 -1.41 0.48 0.90
C LEU A 34 -2.43 -0.02 1.91
N HIS A 35 -3.33 -0.90 1.46
CA HIS A 35 -4.30 -1.58 2.30
C HIS A 35 -3.96 -3.06 2.36
N VAL A 36 -3.78 -3.56 3.57
CA VAL A 36 -3.52 -4.98 3.84
C VAL A 36 -4.78 -5.59 4.41
N TYR A 37 -5.29 -6.63 3.75
CA TYR A 37 -6.40 -7.47 4.20
C TYR A 37 -5.86 -8.87 4.48
N ASP A 38 -6.71 -9.71 5.08
CA ASP A 38 -6.38 -11.10 5.39
C ASP A 38 -6.06 -11.93 4.13
N GLU A 39 -6.84 -11.71 3.05
CA GLU A 39 -6.74 -12.50 1.83
C GLU A 39 -6.04 -11.78 0.67
N ARG A 40 -5.85 -10.46 0.78
CA ARG A 40 -5.32 -9.63 -0.31
C ARG A 40 -4.62 -8.37 0.16
N ILE A 41 -3.80 -7.82 -0.72
CA ILE A 41 -3.15 -6.52 -0.59
C ILE A 41 -3.69 -5.64 -1.71
N HIS A 42 -4.12 -4.43 -1.38
CA HIS A 42 -4.54 -3.43 -2.35
C HIS A 42 -3.62 -2.23 -2.28
N ILE A 43 -3.02 -1.89 -3.42
CA ILE A 43 -2.16 -0.74 -3.59
C ILE A 43 -2.97 0.28 -4.39
N GLU A 44 -3.49 1.28 -3.70
CA GLU A 44 -4.20 2.40 -4.29
C GLU A 44 -3.19 3.48 -4.67
N ARG A 45 -3.21 3.92 -5.93
CA ARG A 45 -2.35 4.95 -6.51
C ARG A 45 -3.22 5.95 -7.27
N PRO A 46 -2.99 7.27 -7.15
CA PRO A 46 -3.75 8.26 -7.89
C PRO A 46 -3.45 8.13 -9.39
N GLY A 47 -4.39 8.50 -10.26
CA GLY A 47 -4.26 8.38 -11.72
C GLY A 47 -3.09 9.14 -12.37
N ARG A 48 -2.35 9.96 -11.60
CA ARG A 48 -1.08 10.59 -12.03
C ARG A 48 0.16 9.71 -11.80
N SER A 49 0.01 8.58 -11.13
CA SER A 49 1.06 7.60 -10.86
C SER A 49 1.50 6.90 -12.15
N LYS A 50 2.77 6.49 -12.22
CA LYS A 50 3.31 5.69 -13.33
C LYS A 50 2.66 4.29 -13.40
N PHE A 51 2.19 3.79 -12.26
CA PHE A 51 1.56 2.48 -12.12
C PHE A 51 0.10 2.65 -11.71
N ALA A 52 -0.77 1.80 -12.25
CA ALA A 52 -2.19 1.74 -11.89
C ALA A 52 -2.38 1.14 -10.49
N ASP A 53 -3.62 1.23 -9.99
CA ASP A 53 -4.06 0.48 -8.82
C ASP A 53 -3.80 -1.00 -9.01
N LYS A 54 -3.34 -1.67 -7.96
CA LYS A 54 -2.99 -3.08 -8.01
C LYS A 54 -3.58 -3.86 -6.84
N GLN A 55 -4.07 -5.06 -7.13
CA GLN A 55 -4.50 -6.02 -6.12
C GLN A 55 -3.63 -7.28 -6.23
N ILE A 56 -3.08 -7.71 -5.10
CA ILE A 56 -2.25 -8.91 -4.98
C ILE A 56 -2.94 -9.84 -3.99
N ARG A 57 -3.17 -11.09 -4.36
CA ARG A 57 -3.71 -12.07 -3.41
C ARG A 57 -2.60 -12.49 -2.45
N ILE A 58 -2.92 -12.68 -1.19
CA ILE A 58 -1.95 -13.10 -0.18
C ILE A 58 -1.31 -14.45 -0.54
N GLY A 59 -2.07 -15.38 -1.10
CA GLY A 59 -1.53 -16.67 -1.60
C GLY A 59 -0.55 -16.55 -2.79
N ASP A 60 -0.50 -15.40 -3.46
CA ASP A 60 0.49 -15.12 -4.51
C ASP A 60 1.75 -14.43 -3.94
N VAL A 61 1.74 -13.96 -2.70
CA VAL A 61 2.90 -13.33 -2.06
C VAL A 61 3.91 -14.40 -1.69
N ARG A 62 5.15 -14.21 -2.13
CA ARG A 62 6.28 -15.13 -1.91
C ARG A 62 7.19 -14.64 -0.81
N ASP A 63 7.46 -13.35 -0.79
CA ASP A 63 8.24 -12.71 0.25
C ASP A 63 7.91 -11.23 0.31
N ILE A 64 8.37 -10.56 1.36
CA ILE A 64 8.20 -9.14 1.55
C ILE A 64 9.43 -8.49 2.16
N THR A 65 10.05 -7.62 1.36
CA THR A 65 11.26 -6.92 1.76
C THR A 65 10.94 -5.50 2.22
N TYR A 66 11.48 -5.11 3.37
CA TYR A 66 11.46 -3.73 3.86
C TYR A 66 12.89 -3.21 3.98
N GLU A 67 13.18 -2.10 3.29
CA GLU A 67 14.47 -1.42 3.41
C GLU A 67 14.28 0.04 3.82
N GLY A 68 14.97 0.44 4.89
CA GLY A 68 15.02 1.82 5.35
C GLY A 68 16.30 2.51 4.93
N ARG A 69 16.21 3.50 4.03
CA ARG A 69 17.32 4.41 3.72
C ARG A 69 17.24 5.67 4.58
N LEU A 70 18.29 6.50 4.54
CA LEU A 70 18.46 7.68 5.40
C LEU A 70 17.22 8.61 5.40
N VAL A 71 16.62 8.83 4.23
CA VAL A 71 15.50 9.77 4.02
C VAL A 71 14.17 9.07 3.70
N ILE A 72 14.20 8.00 2.91
CA ILE A 72 13.01 7.24 2.48
C ILE A 72 13.14 5.79 2.92
N SER A 73 12.02 5.09 3.02
CA SER A 73 12.00 3.62 3.13
C SER A 73 11.12 3.05 2.03
N TYR A 74 11.32 1.81 1.63
CA TYR A 74 10.43 1.15 0.69
C TYR A 74 10.06 -0.24 1.19
N LEU A 75 8.97 -0.73 0.62
CA LEU A 75 8.43 -2.04 0.91
C LEU A 75 8.13 -2.67 -0.44
N GLN A 76 8.73 -3.82 -0.67
CA GLN A 76 8.71 -4.53 -1.94
C GLN A 76 8.07 -5.89 -1.72
N ILE A 77 6.97 -6.14 -2.43
CA ILE A 77 6.19 -7.37 -2.30
C ILE A 77 6.61 -8.31 -3.42
N GLU A 78 7.19 -9.45 -3.10
CA GLU A 78 7.52 -10.46 -4.11
C GLU A 78 6.25 -11.26 -4.44
N GLN A 79 5.77 -11.13 -5.68
CA GLN A 79 4.56 -11.81 -6.14
C GLN A 79 4.92 -12.94 -7.11
N ALA A 80 4.23 -14.07 -6.98
CA ALA A 80 4.32 -15.19 -7.90
C ALA A 80 4.04 -14.75 -9.35
N GLY A 81 4.99 -15.01 -10.25
CA GLY A 81 4.84 -14.71 -11.68
C GLY A 81 5.02 -13.24 -12.05
N VAL A 82 5.48 -12.40 -11.12
CA VAL A 82 5.86 -11.01 -11.39
C VAL A 82 7.33 -10.81 -11.04
N GLU A 83 8.11 -10.29 -11.98
CA GLU A 83 9.50 -9.93 -11.74
C GLU A 83 9.56 -8.57 -11.06
N ASN A 84 10.14 -8.55 -9.86
CA ASN A 84 10.36 -7.32 -9.10
C ASN A 84 11.62 -6.60 -9.61
N ASP A 85 11.60 -5.26 -9.59
CA ASP A 85 12.81 -4.49 -9.90
C ASP A 85 13.75 -4.59 -8.70
N GLU A 86 14.99 -5.07 -8.84
CA GLU A 86 15.89 -5.22 -7.69
C GLU A 86 16.44 -3.87 -7.17
N GLY A 87 16.28 -2.80 -7.95
CA GLY A 87 16.98 -1.54 -7.71
C GLY A 87 18.49 -1.69 -7.86
N GLY A 88 19.20 -0.57 -7.87
CA GLY A 88 20.66 -0.54 -7.99
C GLY A 88 21.33 -0.11 -6.69
N PHE A 89 22.67 -0.21 -6.63
CA PHE A 89 23.46 0.28 -5.49
C PHE A 89 23.13 1.75 -5.09
N LEU A 90 22.76 2.58 -6.08
CA LEU A 90 22.42 4.00 -5.90
C LEU A 90 20.93 4.34 -6.12
N SER A 91 20.13 3.39 -6.63
CA SER A 91 18.74 3.63 -7.01
C SER A 91 17.83 2.70 -6.24
N THR A 92 16.73 3.23 -5.68
CA THR A 92 15.72 2.35 -5.09
C THR A 92 14.96 1.61 -6.18
N PRO A 93 14.51 0.38 -5.93
CA PRO A 93 13.64 -0.33 -6.84
C PRO A 93 12.35 0.46 -7.08
N VAL A 94 11.87 0.47 -8.32
CA VAL A 94 10.62 1.17 -8.70
C VAL A 94 9.82 0.31 -9.67
N ASP A 95 8.89 -0.47 -9.11
CA ASP A 95 7.98 -1.34 -9.84
C ASP A 95 6.54 -1.29 -9.26
N GLU A 96 5.64 -2.06 -9.85
CA GLU A 96 4.23 -2.13 -9.46
C GLU A 96 3.99 -2.74 -8.07
N ASN A 97 4.92 -3.56 -7.57
CA ASN A 97 4.92 -4.19 -6.26
C ASN A 97 5.75 -3.44 -5.21
N THR A 98 6.45 -2.39 -5.61
CA THR A 98 7.24 -1.55 -4.70
C THR A 98 6.49 -0.28 -4.33
N VAL A 99 6.43 0.01 -3.03
CA VAL A 99 5.83 1.23 -2.47
C VAL A 99 6.84 1.98 -1.59
N HIS A 100 7.00 3.28 -1.84
CA HIS A 100 7.94 4.14 -1.13
C HIS A 100 7.27 4.97 -0.06
N PHE A 101 7.79 4.89 1.16
CA PHE A 101 7.34 5.63 2.32
C PHE A 101 8.28 6.80 2.61
N GLY A 102 7.68 7.96 2.90
CA GLY A 102 8.41 9.10 3.42
C GLY A 102 8.90 8.86 4.86
N ARG A 103 9.85 9.70 5.31
CA ARG A 103 10.50 9.60 6.63
C ARG A 103 9.54 9.41 7.81
N GLY A 104 8.38 10.08 7.80
CA GLY A 104 7.39 10.04 8.87
C GLY A 104 6.45 8.83 8.86
N LYS A 105 6.54 7.94 7.86
CA LYS A 105 5.62 6.80 7.68
C LYS A 105 6.31 5.43 7.84
N ARG A 106 7.51 5.41 8.42
CA ARG A 106 8.32 4.19 8.61
C ARG A 106 7.65 3.17 9.53
N ASP A 107 7.03 3.60 10.62
CA ASP A 107 6.33 2.70 11.53
C ASP A 107 5.12 2.06 10.84
N CYS A 108 4.44 2.80 9.98
CA CYS A 108 3.37 2.27 9.15
C CYS A 108 3.90 1.21 8.19
N ALA A 109 5.01 1.49 7.49
CA ALA A 109 5.65 0.54 6.59
C ALA A 109 6.01 -0.77 7.31
N LYS A 110 6.60 -0.69 8.51
CA LYS A 110 6.91 -1.89 9.31
C LYS A 110 5.66 -2.67 9.70
N ARG A 111 4.60 -1.98 10.16
CA ARG A 111 3.31 -2.62 10.49
C ARG A 111 2.67 -3.28 9.27
N ALA A 112 2.72 -2.64 8.10
CA ALA A 112 2.20 -3.21 6.87
C ALA A 112 3.00 -4.46 6.46
N ARG A 113 4.34 -4.42 6.56
CA ARG A 113 5.19 -5.60 6.35
C ARG A 113 4.79 -6.73 7.27
N ASP A 114 4.70 -6.45 8.57
CA ASP A 114 4.41 -7.47 9.58
C ASP A 114 3.02 -8.08 9.37
N ALA A 115 2.01 -7.26 9.03
CA ALA A 115 0.67 -7.73 8.71
C ALA A 115 0.63 -8.60 7.45
N ILE A 116 1.34 -8.22 6.38
CA ILE A 116 1.41 -9.04 5.17
C ILE A 116 2.14 -10.35 5.45
N ARG A 117 3.22 -10.30 6.23
CA ARG A 117 4.02 -11.47 6.58
C ARG A 117 3.21 -12.48 7.42
N ASP A 118 2.44 -11.97 8.37
CA ASP A 118 1.51 -12.75 9.19
C ASP A 118 0.41 -13.38 8.31
N ALA A 119 -0.25 -12.59 7.46
CA ALA A 119 -1.31 -13.05 6.57
C ALA A 119 -0.81 -14.08 5.53
N ALA A 120 0.41 -13.91 5.00
CA ALA A 120 1.02 -14.82 4.04
C ALA A 120 1.72 -16.03 4.69
N GLU A 121 1.64 -16.17 6.02
CA GLU A 121 2.27 -17.26 6.78
C GLU A 121 3.79 -17.37 6.53
N LEU A 122 4.47 -16.25 6.28
CA LEU A 122 5.89 -16.15 5.95
C LEU A 122 6.73 -16.01 7.24
N TRP A 123 7.00 -17.13 7.94
CA TRP A 123 7.72 -17.13 9.22
C TRP A 123 9.18 -17.58 9.11
#